data_AF-A0A8I0JA19-F1
#
_entry.id   AF-A0A8I0JA19-F1
#
_cell.length_a   1.000
_cell.length_b   1.000
_cell.length_c   1.000
_cell.angle_alpha   90.00
_cell.angle_beta   90.00
_cell.angle_gamma   90.00
#
_symmetry.space_group_name_H-M   'P 1'
#
loop_
_entity.id
_entity.type
_entity.pdbx_description
1 polymer ?
#
loop_
_entity_poly.entity_id
_entity_poly.type
_entity_poly.pdbx_seq_one_letter_code
_entity_poly.pdbx_strand_id
1 'polypeptide(L)'
;MTNRRAVFAGTIVLTVLALATVARADTISYADAVSLLANDCGSDIRKYCKGLNLGSGRIQSCLEQNEGKVSPACTVTLANVITSIRQRQAAQSSFATICKHDIAQYCKSVKGEGNVLSCLNKATRVNEGQCGQAIIDAGWR
;
A
#
# COMPACT_ATOMS: atom_id res chain seq x y z
N MET A 1 -63.17 1.71 -22.13
CA MET A 1 -62.21 1.56 -23.25
C MET A 1 -60.86 1.22 -22.67
N THR A 2 -60.39 0.05 -23.06
CA THR A 2 -59.23 -0.71 -22.62
C THR A 2 -57.94 -0.10 -23.17
N ASN A 3 -56.83 -0.10 -22.41
CA ASN A 3 -55.71 -0.97 -22.78
C ASN A 3 -54.76 -1.26 -21.60
N ARG A 4 -54.90 -2.46 -21.05
CA ARG A 4 -53.90 -3.19 -20.27
C ARG A 4 -53.33 -4.29 -21.19
N ARG A 5 -52.07 -4.69 -20.94
CA ARG A 5 -51.26 -5.78 -21.57
C ARG A 5 -50.21 -5.20 -22.53
N ALA A 6 -48.94 -5.60 -22.55
CA ALA A 6 -48.35 -6.89 -22.21
C ALA A 6 -46.90 -6.70 -21.67
N VAL A 7 -46.51 -7.42 -20.62
CA VAL A 7 -45.56 -8.56 -20.71
C VAL A 7 -44.18 -8.17 -21.26
N PHE A 8 -43.24 -7.88 -20.35
CA PHE A 8 -41.88 -8.39 -20.51
C PHE A 8 -41.71 -9.49 -19.46
N ALA A 9 -42.09 -10.69 -19.86
CA ALA A 9 -41.61 -11.91 -19.26
C ALA A 9 -40.12 -12.03 -19.55
N GLY A 10 -39.33 -12.38 -18.53
CA GLY A 10 -38.02 -12.98 -18.70
C GLY A 10 -36.85 -12.03 -18.94
N THR A 11 -36.19 -11.62 -17.86
CA THR A 11 -34.72 -11.71 -17.73
C THR A 11 -34.37 -11.85 -16.24
N ILE A 12 -34.40 -13.09 -15.75
CA ILE A 12 -33.67 -13.53 -14.56
C ILE A 12 -32.18 -13.52 -14.94
N VAL A 13 -31.52 -12.36 -14.98
CA VAL A 13 -30.08 -12.28 -15.31
C VAL A 13 -29.44 -11.01 -14.68
N LEU A 14 -28.50 -11.21 -13.75
CA LEU A 14 -27.34 -10.35 -13.42
C LEU A 14 -27.54 -8.94 -12.82
N THR A 15 -28.01 -8.84 -11.58
CA THR A 15 -27.71 -7.64 -10.75
C THR A 15 -27.21 -8.01 -9.35
N VAL A 16 -26.16 -8.84 -9.27
CA VAL A 16 -25.23 -8.80 -8.14
C VAL A 16 -24.08 -7.88 -8.55
N LEU A 17 -24.32 -6.56 -8.45
CA LEU A 17 -23.20 -5.62 -8.45
C LEU A 17 -22.49 -5.84 -7.11
N ALA A 18 -21.43 -6.65 -7.14
CA ALA A 18 -20.60 -6.86 -5.98
C ALA A 18 -20.16 -5.50 -5.43
N LEU A 19 -20.59 -5.18 -4.21
CA LEU A 19 -19.89 -4.24 -3.34
C LEU A 19 -18.53 -4.87 -3.05
N ALA A 20 -17.61 -4.81 -4.03
CA ALA A 20 -16.21 -5.04 -3.77
C ALA A 20 -15.78 -3.86 -2.90
N THR A 21 -15.88 -4.04 -1.58
CA THR A 21 -15.13 -3.20 -0.65
C THR A 21 -13.66 -3.40 -1.04
N VAL A 22 -13.08 -2.42 -1.73
CA VAL A 22 -11.64 -2.38 -1.97
C VAL A 22 -11.03 -2.26 -0.58
N ALA A 23 -10.57 -3.39 -0.04
CA ALA A 23 -9.80 -3.38 1.18
C ALA A 23 -8.56 -2.55 0.89
N ARG A 24 -8.43 -1.40 1.57
CA ARG A 24 -7.21 -0.61 1.56
C ARG A 24 -6.18 -1.43 2.33
N ALA A 25 -5.19 -1.95 1.60
CA ALA A 25 -4.04 -2.57 2.22
C ALA A 25 -3.02 -1.45 2.50
N ASP A 26 -2.84 -1.13 3.77
CA ASP A 26 -1.82 -0.18 4.21
C ASP A 26 -0.42 -0.76 3.97
N THR A 27 0.59 0.11 3.95
CA THR A 27 1.97 -0.36 3.79
C THR A 27 2.51 -0.91 5.10
N ILE A 28 3.38 -1.92 5.01
CA ILE A 28 4.07 -2.48 6.18
C ILE A 28 5.23 -1.59 6.61
N SER A 29 5.68 -1.74 7.85
CA SER A 29 6.90 -1.07 8.30
C SER A 29 8.14 -1.72 7.69
N TYR A 30 9.25 -0.97 7.62
CA TYR A 30 10.54 -1.53 7.21
C TYR A 30 11.01 -2.64 8.16
N ALA A 31 10.65 -2.56 9.45
CA ALA A 31 10.99 -3.60 10.43
C ALA A 31 10.20 -4.89 10.18
N ASP A 32 8.91 -4.78 9.88
CA ASP A 32 8.07 -5.93 9.53
C ASP A 32 8.52 -6.55 8.21
N ALA A 33 8.86 -5.72 7.21
CA ALA A 33 9.43 -6.18 5.95
C ALA A 33 10.68 -7.04 6.15
N VAL A 34 11.62 -6.58 6.99
CA VAL A 34 12.82 -7.34 7.33
C VAL A 34 12.47 -8.63 8.07
N SER A 35 11.52 -8.58 8.98
CA SER A 35 11.09 -9.75 9.77
C SER A 35 10.44 -10.82 8.89
N LEU A 36 9.55 -10.41 7.99
CA LEU A 36 8.92 -11.30 7.01
C LEU A 36 9.96 -11.96 6.09
N LEU A 37 10.89 -11.18 5.54
CA LEU A 37 11.98 -11.73 4.72
C LEU A 37 12.90 -12.66 5.52
N ALA A 38 13.21 -12.34 6.77
CA ALA A 38 14.03 -13.20 7.61
C ALA A 38 13.35 -14.55 7.88
N ASN A 39 12.03 -14.54 8.12
CA ASN A 39 11.24 -15.73 8.38
C ASN A 39 11.08 -16.61 7.12
N ASP A 40 10.63 -16.01 6.02
CA ASP A 40 10.21 -16.80 4.85
C ASP A 40 11.35 -17.02 3.84
N CYS A 41 12.30 -16.08 3.77
CA CYS A 41 13.46 -16.18 2.88
C CYS A 41 14.76 -16.55 3.60
N GLY A 42 14.79 -16.69 4.93
CA GLY A 42 16.03 -16.83 5.68
C GLY A 42 16.92 -18.00 5.23
N SER A 43 16.33 -19.15 4.91
CA SER A 43 17.06 -20.31 4.37
C SER A 43 17.57 -20.08 2.95
N ASP A 44 16.76 -19.44 2.11
CA ASP A 44 17.12 -19.11 0.73
C ASP A 44 18.25 -18.06 0.68
N ILE A 45 18.17 -17.04 1.54
CA ILE A 45 19.21 -16.01 1.70
C ILE A 45 20.54 -16.67 2.10
N ARG A 46 20.53 -17.59 3.07
CA ARG A 46 21.76 -18.31 3.48
C ARG A 46 22.35 -19.15 2.36
N LYS A 47 21.51 -19.75 1.51
CA LYS A 47 21.92 -20.67 0.45
C LYS A 47 22.42 -19.94 -0.79
N TYR A 48 21.72 -18.90 -1.23
CA TYR A 48 21.96 -18.25 -2.52
C TYR A 48 22.59 -16.86 -2.41
N CYS A 49 22.41 -16.17 -1.28
CA CYS A 49 22.77 -14.75 -1.10
C CYS A 49 23.82 -14.52 0.00
N LYS A 50 24.63 -15.53 0.30
CA LYS A 50 25.62 -15.50 1.38
C LYS A 50 26.62 -14.34 1.20
N GLY A 51 26.91 -13.63 2.29
CA GLY A 51 27.90 -12.53 2.32
C GLY A 51 27.39 -11.19 1.78
N LEU A 52 26.12 -11.10 1.35
CA LEU A 52 25.49 -9.83 1.04
C LEU A 52 24.98 -9.15 2.31
N ASN A 53 25.30 -7.86 2.43
CA ASN A 53 24.80 -7.03 3.51
C ASN A 53 23.33 -6.63 3.26
N LEU A 54 22.60 -6.44 4.36
CA LEU A 54 21.28 -5.83 4.35
C LEU A 54 21.38 -4.37 3.89
N GLY A 55 20.37 -3.91 3.16
CA GLY A 55 20.30 -2.54 2.62
C GLY A 55 20.71 -2.42 1.15
N SER A 56 20.44 -1.24 0.58
CA SER A 56 20.72 -0.90 -0.83
C SER A 56 20.14 -1.90 -1.86
N GLY A 57 19.10 -2.64 -1.51
CA GLY A 57 18.44 -3.61 -2.40
C GLY A 57 19.26 -4.87 -2.73
N ARG A 58 20.45 -5.11 -2.14
CA ARG A 58 21.33 -6.21 -2.57
C ARG A 58 20.71 -7.60 -2.37
N ILE A 59 20.08 -7.82 -1.22
CA ILE A 59 19.38 -9.08 -0.93
C ILE A 59 18.18 -9.26 -1.86
N GLN A 60 17.40 -8.20 -2.08
CA GLN A 60 16.28 -8.22 -3.03
C GLN A 60 16.76 -8.66 -4.41
N SER A 61 17.77 -7.98 -4.98
CA SER A 61 18.29 -8.31 -6.31
C SER A 61 18.84 -9.73 -6.39
N CYS A 62 19.45 -10.23 -5.31
CA CYS A 62 19.93 -11.61 -5.28
C CYS A 62 18.79 -12.63 -5.29
N LEU A 63 17.73 -12.40 -4.52
CA LEU A 63 16.56 -13.28 -4.48
C LEU A 63 15.80 -13.25 -5.82
N GLU A 64 15.65 -12.07 -6.44
CA GLU A 64 15.07 -11.92 -7.79
C GLU A 64 15.86 -12.71 -8.84
N GLN A 65 17.20 -12.62 -8.83
CA GLN A 65 18.07 -13.41 -9.73
C GLN A 65 17.98 -14.93 -9.50
N ASN A 66 17.46 -15.36 -8.36
CA ASN A 66 17.29 -16.77 -8.00
C ASN A 66 15.81 -17.15 -7.86
N GLU A 67 14.87 -16.41 -8.46
CA GLU A 67 13.42 -16.62 -8.30
C GLU A 67 12.98 -18.08 -8.59
N GLY A 68 13.63 -18.75 -9.55
CA GLY A 68 13.37 -20.15 -9.90
C GLY A 68 14.01 -21.19 -8.97
N LYS A 69 14.78 -20.75 -7.97
CA LYS A 69 15.54 -21.60 -7.04
C LYS A 69 15.18 -21.38 -5.58
N VAL A 70 14.66 -20.21 -5.24
CA VAL A 70 14.17 -19.89 -3.89
C VAL A 70 12.85 -20.59 -3.61
N SER A 71 12.48 -20.72 -2.34
CA SER A 71 11.23 -21.36 -1.95
C SER A 71 10.00 -20.55 -2.43
N PRO A 72 8.86 -21.21 -2.69
CA PRO A 72 7.62 -20.51 -3.05
C PRO A 72 7.17 -19.49 -2.00
N ALA A 73 7.39 -19.79 -0.71
CA ALA A 73 7.10 -18.87 0.38
C ALA A 73 7.94 -17.59 0.25
N CYS A 74 9.25 -17.73 0.02
CA CYS A 74 10.12 -16.58 -0.20
C CYS A 74 9.71 -15.76 -1.42
N THR A 75 9.35 -16.39 -2.53
CA THR A 75 8.90 -15.67 -3.74
C THR A 75 7.68 -14.79 -3.48
N VAL A 76 6.66 -15.33 -2.80
CA VAL A 76 5.45 -14.58 -2.44
C VAL A 76 5.78 -13.44 -1.49
N THR A 77 6.53 -13.72 -0.42
CA THR A 77 6.87 -12.72 0.59
C THR A 77 7.73 -11.60 0.00
N LEU A 78 8.70 -11.93 -0.86
CA LEU A 78 9.52 -10.94 -1.56
C LEU A 78 8.67 -9.99 -2.41
N ALA A 79 7.74 -10.52 -3.22
CA ALA A 79 6.87 -9.71 -4.06
C ALA A 79 5.99 -8.75 -3.23
N ASN A 80 5.41 -9.24 -2.13
CA ASN A 80 4.58 -8.45 -1.23
C ASN A 80 5.39 -7.34 -0.55
N VAL A 81 6.56 -7.67 -0.02
CA VAL A 81 7.45 -6.72 0.66
C VAL A 81 7.92 -5.62 -0.30
N ILE A 82 8.34 -5.98 -1.52
CA ILE A 82 8.76 -5.00 -2.53
C ILE A 82 7.62 -4.04 -2.86
N THR A 83 6.42 -4.57 -3.10
CA THR A 83 5.24 -3.77 -3.42
C THR A 83 4.93 -2.78 -2.31
N SER A 84 4.93 -3.26 -1.06
CA SER A 84 4.62 -2.43 0.10
C SER A 84 5.67 -1.34 0.35
N ILE A 85 6.97 -1.67 0.22
CA ILE A 85 8.06 -0.68 0.35
C ILE A 85 7.96 0.39 -0.75
N ARG A 86 7.72 -0.01 -2.00
CA ARG A 86 7.56 0.93 -3.12
C ARG A 86 6.38 1.88 -2.89
N GLN A 87 5.25 1.36 -2.44
CA GLN A 87 4.08 2.17 -2.10
C GLN A 87 4.40 3.16 -0.97
N ARG A 88 5.11 2.71 0.07
CA ARG A 88 5.51 3.57 1.18
C ARG A 88 6.41 4.72 0.74
N GLN A 89 7.40 4.42 -0.11
CA GLN A 89 8.30 5.42 -0.68
C GLN A 89 7.57 6.40 -1.61
N ALA A 90 6.63 5.89 -2.42
CA ALA A 90 5.80 6.73 -3.28
C ALA A 90 4.94 7.70 -2.45
N ALA A 91 4.32 7.22 -1.37
CA ALA A 91 3.54 8.05 -0.46
C ALA A 91 4.41 9.11 0.24
N GLN A 92 5.60 8.73 0.72
CA GLN A 92 6.54 9.66 1.35
C GLN A 92 7.00 10.77 0.39
N SER A 93 7.36 10.41 -0.84
CA SER A 93 7.84 11.38 -1.85
C SER A 93 6.74 12.26 -2.45
N SER A 94 5.49 11.79 -2.45
CA SER A 94 4.35 12.53 -3.00
C SER A 94 3.52 13.28 -1.95
N PHE A 95 3.84 13.15 -0.66
CA PHE A 95 3.10 13.74 0.46
C PHE A 95 2.76 15.22 0.25
N ALA A 96 3.75 16.06 -0.04
CA ALA A 96 3.54 17.50 -0.18
C ALA A 96 2.57 17.84 -1.34
N THR A 97 2.60 17.04 -2.40
CA THR A 97 1.72 17.18 -3.56
C THR A 97 0.30 16.72 -3.23
N ILE A 98 0.14 15.52 -2.66
CA ILE A 98 -1.17 14.96 -2.32
C ILE A 98 -1.87 15.81 -1.25
N CYS A 99 -1.13 16.25 -0.23
CA CYS A 99 -1.68 17.01 0.88
C CYS A 99 -1.75 18.53 0.64
N LYS A 100 -1.39 19.02 -0.55
CA LYS A 100 -1.31 20.47 -0.83
C LYS A 100 -2.57 21.24 -0.43
N HIS A 101 -3.75 20.69 -0.77
CA HIS A 101 -5.03 21.31 -0.44
C HIS A 101 -5.27 21.35 1.08
N ASP A 102 -5.08 20.22 1.76
CA ASP A 102 -5.30 20.09 3.19
C ASP A 102 -4.31 20.95 4.00
N ILE A 103 -3.07 21.08 3.52
CA ILE A 103 -2.06 21.99 4.12
C ILE A 103 -2.55 23.44 4.05
N ALA A 104 -3.03 23.88 2.89
CA ALA A 104 -3.52 25.24 2.69
C ALA A 104 -4.77 25.53 3.53
N GLN A 105 -5.65 24.54 3.67
CA GLN A 105 -6.90 24.68 4.38
C GLN A 105 -6.74 24.62 5.91
N TYR A 106 -5.91 23.71 6.42
CA TYR A 106 -5.84 23.39 7.85
C TYR A 106 -4.54 23.84 8.53
N CYS A 107 -3.45 24.06 7.79
CA CYS A 107 -2.11 24.25 8.35
C CYS A 107 -1.39 25.51 7.83
N LYS A 108 -2.13 26.56 7.45
CA LYS A 108 -1.67 27.76 6.71
C LYS A 108 -0.43 28.48 7.27
N SER A 109 -0.19 28.44 8.58
CA SER A 109 0.95 29.12 9.24
C SER A 109 2.05 28.16 9.73
N VAL A 110 1.92 26.87 9.43
CA VAL A 110 2.87 25.84 9.88
C VAL A 110 4.02 25.74 8.89
N LYS A 111 5.25 25.76 9.40
CA LYS A 111 6.47 25.66 8.59
C LYS A 111 7.26 24.40 8.95
N GLY A 112 7.88 23.80 7.94
CA GLY A 112 8.65 22.56 8.06
C GLY A 112 7.77 21.32 7.93
N GLU A 113 8.20 20.36 7.12
CA GLU A 113 7.41 19.17 6.77
C GLU A 113 6.94 18.37 7.99
N GLY A 114 7.82 18.20 8.99
CA GLY A 114 7.46 17.50 10.23
C GLY A 114 6.35 18.20 11.03
N ASN A 115 6.36 19.54 11.08
CA ASN A 115 5.31 20.30 11.77
C ASN A 115 4.00 20.26 10.97
N VAL A 116 4.08 20.33 9.64
CA VAL A 116 2.92 20.20 8.75
C VAL A 116 2.26 18.83 8.91
N LEU A 117 3.05 17.76 8.93
CA LEU A 117 2.57 16.41 9.22
C LEU A 117 1.90 16.32 10.60
N SER A 118 2.52 16.89 11.64
CA SER A 118 1.93 16.94 12.99
C SER A 118 0.59 17.67 13.00
N CYS A 119 0.47 18.76 12.24
CA CYS A 119 -0.78 19.51 12.07
C CYS A 119 -1.85 18.68 11.37
N LEU A 120 -1.54 18.07 10.22
CA LEU A 120 -2.47 17.23 9.47
C LEU A 120 -2.95 16.01 10.27
N ASN A 121 -2.08 15.42 11.10
CA ASN A 121 -2.45 14.32 11.99
C ASN A 121 -3.49 14.71 13.06
N LYS A 122 -3.58 15.98 13.42
CA LYS A 122 -4.59 16.49 14.37
C LYS A 122 -5.88 16.93 13.68
N ALA A 123 -5.86 17.17 12.37
CA ALA A 123 -7.01 17.58 11.59
C ALA A 123 -7.88 16.36 11.23
N THR A 124 -8.90 16.05 12.02
CA THR A 124 -9.76 14.87 11.84
C THR A 124 -10.40 14.77 10.45
N ARG A 125 -10.66 15.91 9.79
CA ARG A 125 -11.19 15.98 8.41
C ARG A 125 -10.24 15.42 7.35
N VAL A 126 -8.94 15.32 7.64
CA VAL A 126 -7.94 14.77 6.72
C VAL A 126 -8.00 13.23 6.67
N ASN A 127 -8.57 12.58 7.69
CA ASN A 127 -8.48 11.14 7.89
C ASN A 127 -9.15 10.30 6.78
N GLU A 128 -10.20 10.82 6.16
CA GLU A 128 -11.00 10.08 5.16
C GLU A 128 -10.58 10.38 3.71
N GLY A 129 -9.64 11.32 3.51
CA GLY A 129 -9.22 11.80 2.20
C GLY A 129 -7.94 11.17 1.66
N GLN A 130 -7.55 11.58 0.45
CA GLN A 130 -6.31 11.12 -0.20
C GLN A 130 -5.06 11.50 0.60
N CYS A 131 -5.04 12.67 1.24
CA CYS A 131 -3.94 13.04 2.13
C CYS A 131 -3.87 12.13 3.37
N GLY A 132 -5.01 11.80 3.98
CA GLY A 132 -5.06 10.85 5.09
C GLY A 132 -4.51 9.49 4.72
N GLN A 133 -4.89 8.97 3.54
CA GLN A 133 -4.33 7.72 3.03
C GLN A 133 -2.83 7.84 2.76
N ALA A 134 -2.36 8.92 2.16
CA ALA A 134 -0.92 9.12 1.90
C ALA A 134 -0.11 9.14 3.20
N ILE A 135 -0.64 9.67 4.29
CA ILE A 135 0.00 9.65 5.62
C ILE A 135 0.07 8.21 6.17
N ILE A 136 -0.99 7.42 6.02
CA ILE A 136 -1.02 6.01 6.42
C ILE A 136 -0.06 5.18 5.57
N ASP A 137 -0.09 5.35 4.25
CA ASP A 137 0.78 4.65 3.32
C ASP A 137 2.24 5.03 3.52
N ALA A 138 2.55 6.26 3.94
CA ALA A 138 3.90 6.67 4.34
C ALA A 138 4.33 6.07 5.70
N GLY A 139 3.37 5.53 6.44
CA GLY A 139 3.43 4.98 7.79
C GLY A 139 3.84 6.02 8.82
N TRP A 140 3.16 7.15 8.78
CA TRP A 140 3.26 8.24 9.76
C TRP A 140 2.04 8.31 10.69
N ARG A 141 1.26 7.22 10.72
CA ARG A 141 0.15 6.94 11.62
C ARG A 141 0.24 5.52 12.14
#